data_AF-A0A0D5LKZ3-F1
#
_entry.id   AF-A0A0D5LKZ3-F1
#
_cell.length_a   1.000
_cell.length_b   1.000
_cell.length_c   1.000
_cell.angle_alpha   90.00
_cell.angle_beta   90.00
_cell.angle_gamma   90.00
#
_symmetry.space_group_name_H-M   'P 1'
#
loop_
_entity.id
_entity.type
_entity.pdbx_description
1 polymer ?
#
loop_
_entity_poly.entity_id
_entity_poly.type
_entity_poly.pdbx_seq_one_letter_code
_entity_poly.pdbx_strand_id
1 'polypeptide(L)'
;MRFTRRSFLAASAMLAASPRLASAAAARLSFDELYGSFSPLGLEFSDKVKDLTGKTVAIRGFMAPPLKAEAQFFVLSEIPMALCPFCSTDADWPDSIVVVYLDRKQTFTQPNQMIEVTGALDRGSWIDPETGFVSQLRLRQARYRTV
;
A
#
# COMPACT_ATOMS: atom_id res chain seq x y z
N MET A 1 -36.80 -63.60 0.30
CA MET A 1 -37.51 -62.89 1.39
C MET A 1 -37.55 -61.41 1.04
N ARG A 2 -38.73 -60.85 0.76
CA ARG A 2 -38.91 -59.42 0.44
C ARG A 2 -38.90 -58.64 1.75
N PHE A 3 -37.96 -57.71 1.94
CA PHE A 3 -38.04 -56.73 3.03
C PHE A 3 -38.41 -55.35 2.49
N THR A 4 -39.51 -54.87 3.06
CA THR A 4 -40.30 -53.71 2.68
C THR A 4 -39.68 -52.39 3.15
N ARG A 5 -39.90 -51.39 2.30
CA ARG A 5 -39.93 -49.93 2.55
C ARG A 5 -40.16 -49.55 4.01
N ARG A 6 -39.27 -48.70 4.56
CA ARG A 6 -39.52 -47.58 5.49
C ARG A 6 -38.29 -47.43 6.37
N SER A 7 -37.47 -46.41 6.10
CA SER A 7 -36.59 -45.84 7.12
C SER A 7 -36.06 -44.49 6.67
N PHE A 8 -36.58 -43.47 7.36
CA PHE A 8 -35.90 -42.24 7.74
C PHE A 8 -35.50 -41.25 6.64
N LEU A 9 -36.48 -40.40 6.31
CA LEU A 9 -36.25 -38.97 6.06
C LEU A 9 -35.59 -38.34 7.30
N ALA A 10 -34.35 -37.88 7.16
CA ALA A 10 -33.77 -36.76 7.93
C ALA A 10 -32.36 -36.46 7.38
N ALA A 11 -32.28 -35.89 6.17
CA ALA A 11 -31.03 -35.29 5.70
C ALA A 11 -31.02 -33.82 6.12
N SER A 12 -30.31 -33.58 7.22
CA SER A 12 -30.11 -32.30 7.88
C SER A 12 -29.56 -31.23 6.91
N ALA A 13 -30.31 -30.14 6.73
CA ALA A 13 -29.80 -28.93 6.10
C ALA A 13 -28.79 -28.26 7.03
N MET A 14 -27.50 -28.63 6.91
CA MET A 14 -26.42 -27.82 7.47
C MET A 14 -26.25 -26.58 6.59
N LEU A 15 -26.92 -25.48 6.97
CA LEU A 15 -26.57 -24.15 6.49
C LEU A 15 -25.15 -23.86 6.98
N ALA A 16 -24.17 -24.00 6.09
CA ALA A 16 -22.82 -23.51 6.28
C ALA A 16 -22.88 -21.98 6.41
N ALA A 17 -22.89 -21.49 7.65
CA ALA A 17 -22.65 -20.08 7.95
C ALA A 17 -21.17 -19.81 7.67
N SER A 18 -20.83 -19.54 6.40
CA SER A 18 -19.52 -19.03 6.03
C SER A 18 -19.29 -17.72 6.77
N PRO A 19 -18.27 -17.60 7.63
CA PRO A 19 -17.96 -16.31 8.24
C PRO A 19 -17.59 -15.37 7.10
N ARG A 20 -18.42 -14.35 6.87
CA ARG A 20 -18.01 -13.22 6.04
C ARG A 20 -16.83 -12.59 6.76
N LEU A 21 -15.62 -12.81 6.23
CA LEU A 21 -14.43 -12.04 6.60
C LEU A 21 -14.82 -10.57 6.48
N ALA A 22 -15.05 -9.92 7.62
CA ALA A 22 -15.25 -8.49 7.68
C ALA A 22 -13.97 -7.86 7.12
N SER A 23 -14.05 -7.31 5.92
CA SER A 23 -12.95 -6.53 5.35
C SER A 23 -12.81 -5.29 6.22
N ALA A 24 -11.93 -5.35 7.22
CA ALA A 24 -11.55 -4.17 7.99
C ALA A 24 -11.08 -3.09 7.00
N ALA A 25 -11.63 -1.89 7.12
CA ALA A 25 -11.15 -0.76 6.32
C ALA A 25 -9.65 -0.59 6.59
N ALA A 26 -8.86 -0.40 5.53
CA ALA A 26 -7.42 -0.21 5.65
C ALA A 26 -7.13 0.94 6.64
N ALA A 27 -6.16 0.73 7.53
CA ALA A 27 -5.77 1.76 8.49
C ALA A 27 -5.26 2.99 7.73
N ARG A 28 -5.74 4.18 8.08
CA ARG A 28 -5.27 5.43 7.47
C ARG A 28 -3.95 5.85 8.11
N LEU A 29 -3.02 6.26 7.27
CA LEU A 29 -1.72 6.80 7.64
C LEU A 29 -1.49 8.08 6.84
N SER A 30 -1.22 9.19 7.52
CA SER A 30 -0.89 10.47 6.89
C SER A 30 0.62 10.75 6.96
N PHE A 31 1.07 11.75 6.20
CA PHE A 31 2.50 12.09 6.07
C PHE A 31 3.11 12.57 7.41
N ASP A 32 2.36 13.34 8.19
CA ASP A 32 2.74 13.79 9.53
C ASP A 32 2.92 12.64 10.55
N GLU A 33 2.39 11.45 10.24
CA GLU A 33 2.49 10.27 11.09
C GLU A 33 3.61 9.32 10.66
N LEU A 34 4.39 9.63 9.61
CA LEU A 34 5.41 8.71 9.09
C LEU A 34 6.65 8.64 9.99
N TYR A 35 7.07 9.76 10.56
CA TYR A 35 8.30 9.89 11.34
C TYR A 35 7.99 10.42 12.73
N GLY A 36 8.61 9.83 13.75
CA GLY A 36 8.39 10.20 15.15
C GLY A 36 9.45 11.14 15.70
N SER A 37 10.66 11.11 15.16
CA SER A 37 11.77 11.95 15.62
C SER A 37 12.87 12.11 14.58
N PHE A 38 13.66 13.16 14.76
CA PHE A 38 14.90 13.41 14.03
C PHE A 38 16.06 13.14 14.98
N SER A 39 16.97 12.22 14.62
CA SER A 39 18.16 11.90 15.40
C SER A 39 19.44 12.27 14.63
N PRO A 40 20.62 12.35 15.28
CA PRO A 40 21.89 12.51 14.57
C PRO A 40 22.19 11.39 13.56
N LEU A 41 21.49 10.24 13.66
CA LEU A 41 21.61 9.10 12.75
C LEU A 41 20.60 9.16 11.60
N GLY A 42 19.72 10.16 11.58
CA GLY A 42 18.70 10.37 10.55
C GLY A 42 17.26 10.31 11.08
N LEU A 43 16.33 10.16 10.13
CA LEU A 43 14.89 10.05 10.35
C LEU A 43 14.51 8.71 11.01
N GLU A 44 13.81 8.77 12.14
CA GLU A 44 13.26 7.60 12.83
C GLU A 44 11.77 7.45 12.51
N PHE A 45 11.38 6.26 12.06
CA PHE A 45 9.98 5.95 11.78
C PHE A 45 9.13 6.01 13.05
N SER A 46 7.90 6.51 12.92
CA SER A 46 6.96 6.57 14.03
C SER A 46 6.57 5.16 14.51
N ASP A 47 6.10 5.07 15.76
CA ASP A 47 5.58 3.80 16.31
C ASP A 47 4.38 3.29 15.50
N LYS A 48 3.56 4.21 14.98
CA LYS A 48 2.45 3.87 14.09
C LYS A 48 2.94 3.16 12.81
N VAL A 49 4.00 3.66 12.18
CA VAL A 49 4.60 3.00 11.01
C VAL A 49 5.17 1.63 11.38
N LYS A 50 5.86 1.52 12.52
CA LYS A 50 6.40 0.23 13.01
C LYS A 50 5.26 -0.79 13.21
N ASP A 51 4.16 -0.39 13.84
CA ASP A 51 3.00 -1.25 14.12
C ASP A 51 2.19 -1.63 12.87
N LEU A 52 2.20 -0.77 11.85
CA LEU A 52 1.50 -0.99 10.59
C LEU A 52 2.37 -1.68 9.52
N THR A 53 3.68 -1.83 9.77
CA THR A 53 4.58 -2.53 8.84
C THR A 53 4.07 -3.96 8.59
N GLY A 54 3.95 -4.35 7.32
CA GLY A 54 3.39 -5.62 6.86
C GLY A 54 1.86 -5.65 6.74
N LYS A 55 1.14 -4.60 7.18
CA LYS A 55 -0.32 -4.50 7.09
C LYS A 55 -0.74 -3.64 5.91
N THR A 56 -1.98 -3.82 5.47
CA THR A 56 -2.60 -2.94 4.46
C THR A 56 -3.01 -1.61 5.07
N VAL A 57 -2.48 -0.53 4.52
CA VAL A 57 -2.78 0.86 4.92
C VAL A 57 -3.28 1.67 3.73
N ALA A 58 -3.93 2.80 4.01
CA ALA A 58 -4.34 3.79 3.02
C ALA A 58 -3.65 5.14 3.31
N ILE A 59 -2.99 5.69 2.31
CA ILE A 59 -2.28 6.98 2.38
C ILE A 59 -2.84 7.89 1.29
N ARG A 60 -3.06 9.16 1.61
CA ARG A 60 -3.46 10.19 0.64
C ARG A 60 -2.29 11.08 0.29
N GLY A 61 -2.17 11.44 -0.97
CA GLY A 61 -1.12 12.32 -1.44
C GLY A 61 -1.25 12.61 -2.93
N PHE A 62 -0.16 13.06 -3.52
CA PHE A 62 -0.06 13.41 -4.92
C PHE A 62 0.93 12.48 -5.62
N MET A 63 0.58 12.09 -6.85
CA MET A 63 1.47 11.27 -7.66
C MET A 63 2.56 12.18 -8.26
N ALA A 64 3.81 11.98 -7.85
CA ALA A 64 4.93 12.62 -8.52
C ALA A 64 5.02 12.08 -9.96
N PRO A 65 5.16 12.94 -10.99
CA PRO A 65 5.26 12.51 -12.38
C PRO A 65 6.41 11.52 -12.57
N PRO A 66 6.15 10.29 -13.06
CA PRO A 66 7.19 9.29 -13.21
C PRO A 66 8.16 9.67 -14.32
N LEU A 67 9.46 9.41 -14.14
CA LEU A 67 10.47 9.66 -15.17
C LEU A 67 10.35 8.71 -16.38
N LYS A 68 9.66 7.58 -16.22
CA LYS A 68 9.37 6.61 -17.29
C LYS A 68 7.87 6.33 -17.30
N ALA A 69 7.24 6.46 -18.45
CA ALA A 69 5.79 6.40 -18.61
C ALA A 69 5.19 5.00 -18.35
N GLU A 70 6.01 3.95 -18.23
CA GLU A 70 5.58 2.56 -18.04
C GLU A 70 6.03 1.94 -16.70
N ALA A 71 6.50 2.75 -15.75
CA ALA A 71 7.00 2.25 -14.48
C ALA A 71 5.90 1.56 -13.66
N GLN A 72 6.21 0.38 -13.10
CA GLN A 72 5.32 -0.33 -12.17
C GLN A 72 5.26 0.35 -10.79
N PHE A 73 6.00 1.45 -10.61
CA PHE A 73 6.03 2.24 -9.39
C PHE A 73 6.00 3.74 -9.67
N PHE A 74 5.57 4.49 -8.65
CA PHE A 74 5.66 5.95 -8.62
C PHE A 74 5.98 6.42 -7.20
N VAL A 75 6.33 7.71 -7.05
CA VAL A 75 6.52 8.33 -5.73
C VAL A 75 5.25 9.08 -5.35
N LEU A 76 4.68 8.75 -4.19
CA LEU A 76 3.58 9.48 -3.56
C LEU A 76 4.18 10.57 -2.67
N SER A 77 3.82 11.82 -2.90
CA SER A 77 4.28 12.97 -2.11
C SER A 77 3.14 13.62 -1.32
N GLU A 78 3.49 14.30 -0.24
CA GLU A 78 2.54 15.08 0.57
C GLU A 78 1.96 16.27 -0.21
N ILE A 79 2.80 16.94 -0.99
CA ILE A 79 2.47 18.13 -1.79
C ILE A 79 2.62 17.84 -3.29
N PRO A 80 1.86 18.50 -4.17
CA PRO A 80 1.99 18.32 -5.61
C PRO A 80 3.37 18.78 -6.10
N MET A 81 4.01 17.99 -6.96
CA MET A 81 5.33 18.27 -7.51
C MET A 81 5.30 18.25 -9.04
N ALA A 82 6.05 19.15 -9.67
CA ALA A 82 6.16 19.21 -11.14
C ALA A 82 7.16 18.18 -11.71
N LEU A 83 8.15 17.77 -10.92
CA LEU A 83 9.18 16.78 -11.25
C LEU A 83 9.55 15.99 -9.99
N CYS A 84 9.98 14.74 -10.13
CA CYS A 84 10.47 13.94 -8.99
C CYS A 84 12.00 14.12 -8.84
N PRO A 85 12.49 14.93 -7.87
CA PRO A 85 13.92 15.13 -7.66
C PRO A 85 14.60 13.89 -7.03
N PHE A 86 13.80 12.93 -6.55
CA PHE A 86 14.28 11.76 -5.78
C PHE A 86 14.62 10.56 -6.66
N CYS A 87 14.38 10.65 -7.97
CA CYS A 87 14.70 9.58 -8.92
C CYS A 87 16.20 9.48 -9.29
N SER A 88 17.07 10.29 -8.67
CA SER A 88 18.54 10.19 -8.78
C SER A 88 19.15 9.64 -7.48
N THR A 89 20.11 8.73 -7.63
CA THR A 89 20.65 7.81 -6.62
C THR A 89 21.37 8.44 -5.41
N ASP A 90 21.53 9.75 -5.37
CA ASP A 90 22.27 10.47 -4.33
C ASP A 90 21.41 11.50 -3.56
N ALA A 91 20.09 11.51 -3.78
CA ALA A 91 19.19 12.44 -3.10
C ALA A 91 18.87 11.95 -1.68
N ASP A 92 19.00 12.85 -0.69
CA ASP A 92 18.55 12.63 0.68
C ASP A 92 17.09 12.17 0.67
N TRP A 93 16.80 11.05 1.36
CA TRP A 93 15.44 10.53 1.47
C TRP A 93 14.58 11.50 2.30
N PRO A 94 13.56 12.16 1.71
CA PRO A 94 12.73 13.11 2.43
C PRO A 94 11.71 12.37 3.30
N ASP A 95 11.26 13.04 4.36
CA ASP A 95 10.19 12.56 5.25
C ASP A 95 8.78 12.66 4.64
N SER A 96 8.65 13.32 3.48
CA SER A 96 7.38 13.64 2.83
C SER A 96 7.08 12.78 1.59
N ILE A 97 7.75 11.62 1.43
CA ILE A 97 7.48 10.69 0.33
C ILE A 97 7.28 9.23 0.76
N VAL A 98 6.50 8.51 -0.05
CA VAL A 98 6.33 7.06 0.02
C VAL A 98 6.42 6.48 -1.39
N VAL A 99 7.20 5.43 -1.59
CA VAL A 99 7.29 4.77 -2.91
C VAL A 99 6.16 3.76 -3.06
N VAL A 100 5.44 3.79 -4.18
CA VAL A 100 4.27 2.94 -4.41
C VAL A 100 4.56 1.96 -5.53
N TYR A 101 4.56 0.66 -5.22
CA TYR A 101 4.61 -0.43 -6.19
C TYR A 101 3.20 -0.94 -6.46
N LEU A 102 2.72 -0.74 -7.69
CA LEU A 102 1.38 -1.15 -8.09
C LEU A 102 1.31 -2.66 -8.32
N ASP A 103 0.18 -3.26 -7.98
CA ASP A 103 -0.05 -4.68 -8.28
C ASP A 103 -0.29 -4.95 -9.77
N ARG A 104 -0.69 -3.91 -10.51
CA ARG A 104 -0.97 -3.92 -11.94
C ARG A 104 -0.79 -2.53 -12.52
N LYS A 105 -0.53 -2.44 -13.81
CA LYS A 105 -0.45 -1.15 -14.52
C LYS A 105 -1.81 -0.43 -14.44
N GLN A 106 -1.78 0.84 -14.06
CA GLN A 106 -2.94 1.74 -14.01
C GLN A 106 -2.60 3.02 -14.78
N THR A 107 -3.60 3.67 -15.37
CA THR A 107 -3.42 4.95 -16.06
C THR A 107 -3.09 6.05 -15.05
N PHE A 108 -1.91 6.65 -15.18
CA PHE A 108 -1.46 7.72 -14.30
C PHE A 108 -2.43 8.92 -14.33
N THR A 109 -2.61 9.54 -13.18
CA THR A 109 -3.49 10.71 -13.00
C THR A 109 -2.74 12.00 -13.32
N GLN A 110 -3.47 13.12 -13.34
CA GLN A 110 -2.84 14.43 -13.42
C GLN A 110 -1.96 14.66 -12.16
N PRO A 111 -0.79 15.32 -12.27
CA PRO A 111 0.12 15.52 -11.14
C PRO A 111 -0.49 16.28 -9.95
N ASN A 112 -1.48 17.13 -10.21
CA ASN A 112 -2.17 17.93 -9.18
C ASN A 112 -3.44 17.25 -8.63
N GLN A 113 -3.72 16.02 -9.06
CA GLN A 113 -4.87 15.26 -8.58
C GLN A 113 -4.50 14.52 -7.29
N MET A 114 -5.24 14.80 -6.22
CA MET A 114 -5.12 14.03 -4.99
C MET A 114 -5.63 12.60 -5.21
N ILE A 115 -4.85 11.63 -4.75
CA ILE A 115 -5.17 10.21 -4.81
C ILE A 115 -5.08 9.58 -3.42
N GLU A 116 -5.81 8.50 -3.23
CA GLU A 116 -5.69 7.61 -2.08
C GLU A 116 -5.11 6.28 -2.57
N VAL A 117 -3.97 5.90 -1.98
CA VAL A 117 -3.23 4.68 -2.30
C VAL A 117 -3.41 3.69 -1.17
N THR A 118 -3.83 2.48 -1.50
CA THR A 118 -3.98 1.37 -0.56
C THR A 118 -3.00 0.26 -0.92
N GLY A 119 -2.16 -0.15 0.03
CA GLY A 119 -1.16 -1.21 -0.18
C GLY A 119 -0.56 -1.72 1.11
N ALA A 120 0.27 -2.76 1.03
CA ALA A 120 1.00 -3.29 2.18
C ALA A 120 2.18 -2.39 2.53
N LEU A 121 2.25 -1.90 3.77
CA LEU A 121 3.31 -1.03 4.23
C LEU A 121 4.62 -1.81 4.41
N ASP A 122 5.69 -1.35 3.77
CA ASP A 122 7.02 -1.96 3.83
C ASP A 122 8.04 -0.87 4.18
N ARG A 123 8.88 -1.15 5.18
CA ARG A 123 9.80 -0.20 5.80
C ARG A 123 11.21 -0.77 5.81
N GLY A 124 12.19 0.11 5.66
CA GLY A 124 13.62 -0.19 5.68
C GLY A 124 14.25 0.03 4.32
N SER A 125 15.58 0.08 4.29
CA SER A 125 16.32 0.31 3.06
C SER A 125 16.12 -0.83 2.08
N TRP A 126 15.71 -0.49 0.86
CA TRP A 126 15.58 -1.43 -0.24
C TRP A 126 15.95 -0.75 -1.55
N ILE A 127 16.76 -1.44 -2.35
CA ILE A 127 17.20 -0.99 -3.66
C ILE A 127 16.37 -1.72 -4.71
N ASP A 128 15.74 -0.96 -5.58
CA ASP A 128 14.99 -1.50 -6.71
C ASP A 128 15.95 -2.18 -7.70
N PRO A 129 15.79 -3.48 -7.99
CA PRO A 129 16.73 -4.20 -8.84
C PRO A 129 16.65 -3.80 -10.32
N GLU A 130 15.54 -3.19 -10.76
CA GLU A 130 15.37 -2.77 -12.16
C GLU A 130 15.89 -1.35 -12.41
N THR A 131 15.75 -0.47 -11.42
CA THR A 131 16.04 0.96 -11.57
C THR A 131 17.19 1.46 -10.71
N GLY A 132 17.63 0.68 -9.72
CA GLY A 132 18.62 1.12 -8.73
C GLY A 132 18.07 2.13 -7.71
N PHE A 133 16.76 2.41 -7.73
CA PHE A 133 16.13 3.39 -6.86
C PHE A 133 16.17 2.92 -5.39
N VAL A 134 16.70 3.75 -4.50
CA VAL A 134 16.79 3.45 -3.07
C VAL A 134 15.54 3.96 -2.37
N SER A 135 14.93 3.13 -1.53
CA SER A 135 13.73 3.52 -0.77
C SER A 135 13.78 3.11 0.69
N GLN A 136 13.22 3.94 1.57
CA GLN A 136 13.10 3.64 3.00
C GLN A 136 11.68 3.25 3.40
N LEU A 137 10.66 3.77 2.70
CA LEU A 137 9.25 3.47 2.96
C LEU A 137 8.48 3.23 1.66
N ARG A 138 7.68 2.19 1.65
CA ARG A 138 6.98 1.69 0.46
C ARG A 138 5.56 1.23 0.75
N LEU A 139 4.70 1.30 -0.27
CA LEU A 139 3.48 0.51 -0.37
C LEU A 139 3.66 -0.54 -1.46
N ARG A 140 3.52 -1.82 -1.10
CA ARG A 140 3.59 -2.97 -2.01
C ARG A 140 2.20 -3.42 -2.42
N GLN A 141 2.09 -4.04 -3.60
CA GLN A 141 0.83 -4.56 -4.16
C GLN A 141 -0.30 -3.52 -4.13
N ALA A 142 0.08 -2.27 -4.37
CA ALA A 142 -0.78 -1.14 -4.13
C ALA A 142 -1.79 -0.94 -5.27
N ARG A 143 -2.90 -0.28 -4.93
CA ARG A 143 -3.85 0.29 -5.89
C ARG A 143 -4.14 1.72 -5.47
N TYR A 144 -4.47 2.59 -6.41
CA TYR A 144 -4.93 3.94 -6.08
C TYR A 144 -6.28 4.27 -6.72
N ARG A 145 -6.93 5.29 -6.14
CA ARG A 145 -8.13 5.94 -6.65
C ARG A 145 -8.00 7.45 -6.48
N THR A 146 -8.65 8.21 -7.37
CA THR A 146 -8.83 9.65 -7.17
C THR A 146 -9.76 9.90 -5.99
N VAL A 147 -9.50 10.97 -5.24
CA VAL A 147 -10.35 11.45 -4.13
C VAL A 147 -11.26 12.56 -4.61
#